data_AF-A0A6V8N036-F1
#
_entry.id   AF-A0A6V8N036-F1
#
_cell.length_a   1.000
_cell.length_b   1.000
_cell.length_c   1.000
_cell.angle_alpha   90.00
_cell.angle_beta   90.00
_cell.angle_gamma   90.00
#
_symmetry.space_group_name_H-M   'P 1'
#
loop_
_entity.id
_entity.type
_entity.pdbx_description
1 polymer ?
#
loop_
_entity_poly.entity_id
_entity_poly.type
_entity_poly.pdbx_seq_one_letter_code
_entity_poly.pdbx_strand_id
1 'polypeptide(L)'
;MTSGLKDERLQELAESNYVMLKEVYCLSQQLKGLVDRLHLSYLKQGIVQEMDMVMAIKLTSDRLYEGLERYLRPECDPDSAYDPAKPETE
;
A
#
# COMPACT_ATOMS: atom_id res chain seq x y z
N MET A 1 -9.16 -17.83 32.01
CA MET A 1 -7.88 -17.80 31.27
C MET A 1 -8.05 -17.84 29.74
N THR A 2 -9.23 -17.52 29.19
CA THR A 2 -9.53 -17.67 27.75
C THR A 2 -9.60 -16.35 26.98
N SER A 3 -9.63 -15.20 27.67
CA SER A 3 -9.63 -13.87 27.04
C SER A 3 -8.24 -13.51 26.51
N GLY A 4 -7.19 -13.61 27.34
CA GLY A 4 -5.83 -13.26 26.94
C GLY A 4 -5.29 -14.03 25.73
N LEU A 5 -5.60 -15.33 25.63
CA LEU A 5 -5.23 -16.15 24.46
C LEU A 5 -5.98 -15.76 23.17
N LYS A 6 -7.15 -15.12 23.28
CA LYS A 6 -7.87 -14.59 22.12
C LYS A 6 -7.30 -13.24 21.70
N ASP A 7 -6.94 -12.40 22.67
CA ASP A 7 -6.37 -11.07 22.44
C ASP A 7 -4.96 -11.19 21.82
N GLU A 8 -4.12 -12.11 22.31
CA GLU A 8 -2.80 -12.41 21.72
C GLU A 8 -2.90 -12.87 20.26
N ARG A 9 -3.86 -13.75 19.94
CA ARG A 9 -4.06 -14.23 18.55
C ARG A 9 -4.59 -13.15 17.62
N LEU A 10 -5.43 -12.24 18.12
CA LEU A 10 -5.90 -11.09 17.35
C LEU A 10 -4.75 -10.14 17.05
N GLN A 11 -3.85 -9.94 18.01
CA GLN A 11 -2.65 -9.12 17.82
C GLN A 11 -1.69 -9.74 16.81
N GLU A 12 -1.40 -11.04 16.90
CA GLU A 12 -0.57 -11.75 15.92
C GLU A 12 -1.16 -11.69 14.50
N LEU A 13 -2.49 -11.80 14.37
CA LEU A 13 -3.19 -11.65 13.09
C LEU A 13 -3.07 -10.22 12.55
N ALA A 14 -3.22 -9.21 13.40
CA ALA A 14 -3.07 -7.81 13.01
C ALA A 14 -1.63 -7.50 12.54
N GLU A 15 -0.62 -7.99 13.27
CA GLU A 15 0.80 -7.84 12.92
C GLU A 15 1.12 -8.55 11.59
N SER A 16 0.63 -9.78 11.40
CA SER A 16 0.79 -10.54 10.15
C SER A 16 0.14 -9.83 8.95
N ASN A 17 -1.08 -9.35 9.13
CA ASN A 17 -1.81 -8.60 8.10
C ASN A 17 -1.09 -7.28 7.75
N TYR A 18 -0.55 -6.58 8.74
CA TYR A 18 0.20 -5.35 8.53
C TYR A 18 1.50 -5.60 7.75
N VAL A 19 2.24 -6.65 8.08
CA VAL A 19 3.46 -7.03 7.33
C VAL A 19 3.10 -7.36 5.87
N MET A 20 2.05 -8.16 5.64
CA MET A 20 1.58 -8.47 4.29
C MET A 20 1.17 -7.21 3.52
N LEU A 21 0.45 -6.28 4.17
CA LEU A 21 0.04 -5.03 3.55
C LEU A 21 1.25 -4.15 3.16
N LYS A 22 2.26 -4.10 4.04
CA LYS A 22 3.51 -3.39 3.78
C LYS A 22 4.30 -4.00 2.62
N GLU A 23 4.34 -5.33 2.51
CA GLU A 23 4.94 -6.02 1.37
C GLU A 23 4.22 -5.69 0.06
N VAL A 24 2.89 -5.78 0.06
CA VAL A 24 2.05 -5.44 -1.10
C VAL A 24 2.25 -3.99 -1.53
N TYR A 25 2.38 -3.07 -0.57
CA TYR A 25 2.68 -1.67 -0.84
C TYR A 25 4.04 -1.48 -1.51
N CYS A 26 5.10 -2.11 -0.98
CA CYS A 26 6.43 -2.07 -1.58
C CYS A 26 6.43 -2.62 -3.01
N LEU A 27 5.74 -3.75 -3.24
CA LEU A 27 5.60 -4.35 -4.57
C LEU A 27 4.83 -3.44 -5.53
N SER A 28 3.74 -2.81 -5.07
CA SER A 28 2.97 -1.84 -5.85
C SER A 28 3.80 -0.61 -6.24
N GLN A 29 4.61 -0.09 -5.31
CA GLN A 29 5.52 1.02 -5.57
C GLN A 29 6.54 0.67 -6.66
N GLN A 30 7.12 -0.54 -6.60
CA GLN A 30 8.07 -1.03 -7.60
C GLN A 30 7.40 -1.20 -8.96
N LEU A 31 6.19 -1.77 -9.01
CA LEU A 31 5.41 -1.93 -10.24
C LEU A 31 5.12 -0.57 -10.88
N LYS A 32 4.63 0.40 -10.11
CA LYS A 32 4.39 1.76 -10.57
C LYS A 32 5.66 2.36 -11.20
N GLY A 33 6.79 2.26 -10.52
CA GLY A 33 8.07 2.74 -11.05
C GLY A 33 8.52 2.04 -12.33
N LEU A 34 8.25 0.74 -12.49
CA LEU A 34 8.52 0.01 -13.73
C LEU A 34 7.63 0.47 -14.88
N VAL A 35 6.33 0.65 -14.62
CA VAL A 35 5.36 1.11 -15.62
C VAL A 35 5.65 2.55 -16.05
N ASP A 36 6.01 3.43 -15.10
CA ASP A 36 6.42 4.80 -15.40
C ASP A 36 7.63 4.83 -16.35
N ARG A 37 8.65 3.98 -16.10
CA ARG A 37 9.82 3.85 -16.97
C ARG A 37 9.46 3.28 -18.35
N LEU A 38 8.56 2.28 -18.40
CA LEU A 38 8.09 1.69 -19.66
C LEU A 38 7.38 2.74 -20.52
N HIS A 39 6.43 3.48 -19.93
CA HIS A 39 5.71 4.56 -20.59
C HIS A 39 6.67 5.64 -21.13
N LEU A 40 7.65 6.06 -20.33
CA LEU A 40 8.68 7.01 -20.75
C LEU A 40 9.54 6.49 -21.91
N SER A 41 9.87 5.20 -21.90
CA SER A 41 10.62 4.55 -22.97
C SER A 41 9.82 4.55 -24.27
N TYR A 42 8.53 4.21 -24.21
CA TYR A 42 7.65 4.19 -25.38
C TYR A 42 7.46 5.60 -25.97
N LEU A 43 7.29 6.63 -25.13
CA LEU A 43 7.26 8.03 -25.56
C LEU A 43 8.55 8.42 -26.31
N LYS A 44 9.72 8.07 -25.76
CA LYS A 44 11.02 8.42 -26.37
C LYS A 44 11.26 7.71 -27.70
N GLN A 45 10.77 6.47 -27.85
CA GLN A 45 10.91 5.68 -29.06
C GLN A 45 9.84 5.98 -30.12
N GLY A 46 8.83 6.80 -29.78
CA GLY A 46 7.71 7.10 -30.68
C GLY A 46 6.83 5.88 -30.98
N ILE A 47 6.80 4.89 -30.08
CA ILE A 47 5.97 3.70 -30.24
C ILE A 47 4.53 4.07 -29.91
N VAL A 48 3.69 4.22 -30.93
CA VAL A 48 2.28 4.63 -30.77
C VAL A 48 1.34 3.44 -30.68
N GLN A 49 1.70 2.31 -31.30
CA GLN A 49 0.81 1.18 -31.54
C GLN A 49 0.31 0.49 -30.26
N GLU A 50 1.12 0.52 -29.20
CA GLU A 50 0.81 -0.07 -27.90
C GLU A 50 0.57 1.01 -26.82
N MET A 51 0.58 2.28 -27.20
CA MET A 51 0.66 3.37 -26.23
C MET A 51 -0.61 3.50 -25.39
N ASP A 52 -1.78 3.28 -25.98
CA ASP A 52 -3.05 3.29 -25.27
C ASP A 52 -3.10 2.19 -24.19
N MET A 53 -2.54 1.02 -24.50
CA MET A 53 -2.46 -0.09 -23.55
C MET A 53 -1.49 0.24 -22.40
N VAL A 54 -0.30 0.75 -22.72
CA VAL A 54 0.68 1.17 -21.69
C VAL A 54 0.11 2.28 -20.81
N MET A 55 -0.62 3.23 -21.38
CA MET A 55 -1.29 4.30 -20.64
C MET A 55 -2.39 3.74 -19.72
N ALA A 56 -3.18 2.78 -20.19
CA ALA A 56 -4.19 2.11 -19.37
C ALA A 56 -3.56 1.34 -18.19
N ILE A 57 -2.44 0.64 -18.43
CA ILE A 57 -1.68 -0.06 -17.38
C ILE A 57 -1.15 0.95 -16.37
N LYS A 58 -0.60 2.07 -16.84
CA LYS A 58 -0.11 3.16 -15.97
C LYS A 58 -1.21 3.70 -15.07
N LEU A 59 -2.34 4.11 -15.65
CA LEU A 59 -3.48 4.64 -14.89
C LEU A 59 -4.02 3.63 -13.85
N THR A 60 -4.03 2.34 -14.20
CA THR A 60 -4.46 1.28 -13.28
C THR A 60 -3.47 1.11 -12.14
N SER A 61 -2.16 1.09 -12.43
CA SER A 61 -1.11 1.01 -11.43
C SER A 61 -1.10 2.22 -10.49
N ASP A 62 -1.30 3.42 -11.03
CA ASP A 62 -1.36 4.66 -10.25
C ASP A 62 -2.56 4.61 -9.27
N ARG A 63 -3.75 4.21 -9.75
CA ARG A 63 -4.94 4.07 -8.89
C ARG A 63 -4.76 3.02 -7.80
N LEU A 64 -4.13 1.88 -8.11
CA LEU A 64 -3.89 0.82 -7.14
C LEU A 64 -2.91 1.30 -6.05
N TYR A 65 -1.85 1.99 -6.44
CA TYR A 65 -0.88 2.56 -5.51
C TYR A 65 -1.50 3.66 -4.63
N GLU A 66 -2.25 4.58 -5.20
CA GLU A 66 -2.97 5.62 -4.45
C GLU A 66 -3.99 5.02 -3.47
N GLY A 67 -4.69 3.95 -3.87
CA GLY A 67 -5.60 3.20 -3.00
C GLY A 67 -4.87 2.65 -1.78
N LEU A 68 -3.73 1.99 -2.00
CA LEU A 68 -2.89 1.43 -0.93
C LEU A 68 -2.27 2.52 -0.04
N GLU A 69 -1.79 3.64 -0.60
CA GLU A 69 -1.28 4.76 0.19
C GLU A 69 -2.32 5.33 1.15
N ARG A 70 -3.59 5.41 0.72
CA ARG A 70 -4.67 5.88 1.60
C ARG A 70 -4.90 4.94 2.77
N TYR A 71 -4.89 3.63 2.54
CA TYR A 71 -5.05 2.65 3.63
C TYR A 71 -3.88 2.63 4.62
N LEU A 72 -2.68 3.04 4.18
CA LEU A 72 -1.48 3.08 5.03
C LEU A 72 -1.27 4.42 5.72
N ARG A 73 -2.09 5.45 5.47
CA ARG A 73 -2.02 6.69 6.25
C ARG A 73 -2.55 6.43 7.66
N PRO A 74 -1.85 6.90 8.71
CA PRO A 74 -2.33 6.79 10.10
C PRO A 74 -3.74 7.36 10.29
N GLU A 75 -4.10 8.40 9.54
CA GLU A 75 -5.42 9.07 9.59
C GLU A 75 -6.56 8.25 8.99
N CYS A 76 -6.25 7.22 8.21
CA CYS A 76 -7.22 6.38 7.48
C CYS A 76 -7.12 4.90 7.85
N ASP A 77 -6.22 4.56 8.77
CA ASP A 77 -6.10 3.23 9.34
C ASP A 77 -7.21 3.03 10.38
N PRO A 78 -8.21 2.17 10.12
CA PRO A 78 -9.29 1.89 11.07
C PRO A 78 -8.78 1.20 12.35
N ASP A 79 -7.56 0.65 12.34
CA ASP A 79 -6.87 0.07 13.50
C ASP A 79 -5.76 0.99 14.07
N SER A 80 -5.54 2.20 13.54
CA SER A 80 -4.66 3.24 14.13
C SER A 80 -5.29 3.90 15.38
N ALA A 81 -6.10 3.14 16.10
CA ALA A 81 -6.32 3.31 17.53
C ALA A 81 -5.03 3.05 18.36
N TYR A 82 -3.87 2.91 17.73
CA TYR A 82 -2.58 3.23 18.36
C TYR A 82 -2.46 4.76 18.49
N ASP A 83 -3.32 5.33 19.33
CA ASP A 83 -2.97 6.54 20.05
C ASP A 83 -1.91 6.09 21.07
N PRO A 84 -0.62 6.48 20.94
CA PRO A 84 0.24 6.49 22.10
C PRO A 84 -0.33 7.59 22.98
N ALA A 85 -1.43 7.29 23.68
CA ALA A 85 -1.93 8.08 24.78
C ALA A 85 -0.70 8.35 25.64
N LYS A 86 -0.19 9.58 25.52
CA LYS A 86 0.91 10.07 26.32
C LYS A 86 0.51 9.69 27.75
N PRO A 87 1.37 9.02 28.54
CA PRO A 87 1.10 8.97 29.95
C PRO A 87 1.04 10.43 30.40
N GLU A 88 -0.17 10.91 30.70
CA GLU A 88 -0.36 12.19 31.35
C GLU A 88 0.50 12.13 32.60
N THR A 89 1.61 12.85 32.53
CA THR A 89 2.51 13.03 33.64
C THR A 89 1.97 14.26 34.35
N GLU A 90 1.19 14.04 35.40
CA GLU A 90 1.06 14.92 36.56
C GLU A 90 0.34 14.19 37.71
#